data_AF-A0A3S3NQ30-F1
#
_entry.id   AF-A0A3S3NQ30-F1
#
_cell.length_a   1.000
_cell.length_b   1.000
_cell.length_c   1.000
_cell.angle_alpha   90.00
_cell.angle_beta   90.00
_cell.angle_gamma   90.00
#
_symmetry.space_group_name_H-M   'P 1'
#
loop_
_entity.id
_entity.type
_entity.pdbx_description
1 polymer ?
#
loop_
_entity_poly.entity_id
_entity_poly.type
_entity_poly.pdbx_seq_one_letter_code
_entity_poly.pdbx_strand_id
1 'polypeptide(L)'
;MELLSDRNTTTETCLRSDNLLQYLLTDVWETEYDAHVSKLPLMSGGPWLLAIIIAFYFYFSTNLGPTLMKSRKAYDLRSVIRVYDD
;
A
#
# COMPACT_ATOMS: atom_id res chain seq x y z
N MET A 1 -46.58 22.80 8.44
CA MET A 1 -45.72 22.78 7.24
C MET A 1 -44.27 22.66 7.69
N GLU A 2 -43.87 21.51 8.24
CA GLU A 2 -42.50 21.28 8.77
C GLU A 2 -42.02 19.85 8.49
N LEU A 3 -42.36 19.27 7.32
CA LEU A 3 -41.93 17.90 6.96
C LEU A 3 -41.17 17.83 5.63
N LEU A 4 -40.65 18.96 5.15
CA LEU A 4 -39.86 19.06 3.91
C LEU A 4 -38.42 19.53 4.11
N SER A 5 -38.05 20.07 5.28
CA SER A 5 -36.67 20.52 5.58
C SER A 5 -35.74 19.42 6.10
N ASP A 6 -36.29 18.31 6.58
CA ASP A 6 -35.50 17.13 7.01
C ASP A 6 -35.21 16.17 5.85
N ARG A 7 -36.05 16.17 4.81
CA ARG A 7 -35.89 15.21 3.71
C ARG A 7 -34.73 15.56 2.80
N ASN A 8 -34.45 16.84 2.56
CA ASN A 8 -33.33 17.26 1.70
C ASN A 8 -31.96 17.16 2.42
N THR A 9 -31.92 17.30 3.74
CA THR A 9 -30.70 17.19 4.55
C THR A 9 -30.31 15.74 4.77
N THR A 10 -31.28 14.82 4.85
CA THR A 10 -30.99 13.39 5.03
C THR A 10 -30.70 12.69 3.69
N THR A 11 -31.27 13.14 2.56
CA THR A 11 -31.01 12.52 1.24
C THR A 11 -29.68 12.93 0.60
N GLU A 12 -29.06 14.04 1.01
CA GLU A 12 -27.73 14.45 0.51
C GLU A 12 -26.59 13.61 1.12
N THR A 13 -26.86 12.84 2.17
CA THR A 13 -25.83 12.02 2.85
C THR A 13 -25.72 10.59 2.34
N CYS A 14 -26.66 10.13 1.50
CA CYS A 14 -26.61 8.80 0.90
C CYS A 14 -26.57 8.89 -0.63
N LEU A 15 -25.51 8.34 -1.22
CA LEU A 15 -25.18 8.27 -2.65
C LEU A 15 -24.42 9.47 -3.27
N ARG A 16 -23.34 9.91 -2.61
CA ARG A 16 -22.18 10.45 -3.34
C ARG A 16 -21.37 9.29 -3.92
N SER A 17 -21.63 8.95 -5.19
CA SER A 17 -20.98 7.87 -5.96
C SER A 17 -19.44 8.02 -6.13
N ASP A 18 -18.85 9.06 -5.55
CA ASP A 18 -17.41 9.36 -5.62
C ASP A 18 -16.61 8.64 -4.51
N ASN A 19 -17.28 7.92 -3.60
CA ASN A 19 -16.67 7.36 -2.38
C ASN A 19 -16.50 5.83 -2.39
N LEU A 20 -16.93 5.11 -3.45
CA LEU A 20 -16.69 3.65 -3.54
C LEU A 20 -15.20 3.34 -3.68
N LEU A 21 -14.46 4.17 -4.42
CA LEU A 21 -13.02 4.02 -4.57
C LEU A 21 -12.32 4.24 -3.23
N GLN A 22 -12.73 5.26 -2.46
CA GLN A 22 -12.18 5.46 -1.11
C GLN A 22 -12.55 4.30 -0.18
N TYR A 23 -13.79 3.82 -0.23
CA TYR A 23 -14.22 2.66 0.54
C TYR A 23 -13.38 1.41 0.25
N LEU A 24 -13.16 1.09 -1.03
CA LEU A 24 -12.35 -0.06 -1.44
C LEU A 24 -10.84 0.11 -1.22
N LEU A 25 -10.31 1.32 -1.39
CA LEU A 25 -8.87 1.59 -1.33
C LEU A 25 -8.36 1.81 0.10
N THR A 26 -9.16 2.42 0.98
CA THR A 26 -8.73 2.79 2.34
C THR A 26 -9.62 2.18 3.43
N ASP A 27 -10.94 2.30 3.30
CA ASP A 27 -11.87 2.04 4.41
C ASP A 27 -11.97 0.54 4.76
N VAL A 28 -11.98 -0.34 3.75
CA VAL A 28 -11.93 -1.81 3.92
C VAL A 28 -10.67 -2.25 4.68
N TRP A 29 -9.55 -1.55 4.52
CA TRP A 29 -8.27 -1.93 5.10
C TRP A 29 -8.05 -1.36 6.51
N GLU A 30 -8.72 -0.27 6.86
CA GLU A 30 -8.64 0.32 8.19
C GLU A 30 -9.67 -0.25 9.19
N THR A 31 -10.77 -0.83 8.70
CA THR A 31 -11.87 -1.33 9.55
C THR A 31 -11.47 -2.52 10.44
N GLU A 32 -10.49 -3.33 10.03
CA GLU A 32 -10.08 -4.56 10.73
C GLU A 32 -8.69 -4.44 11.38
N TYR A 33 -8.25 -3.22 11.70
CA TYR A 33 -6.88 -2.95 12.12
C TYR A 33 -6.65 -3.03 13.64
N ASP A 34 -5.67 -3.84 14.06
CA ASP A 34 -5.25 -3.93 15.47
C ASP A 34 -4.39 -2.72 15.89
N ALA A 35 -4.78 -2.06 16.98
CA ALA A 35 -4.12 -0.87 17.52
C ALA A 35 -2.65 -1.11 17.90
N HIS A 36 -2.25 -2.34 18.26
CA HIS A 36 -0.86 -2.65 18.61
C HIS A 36 0.10 -2.59 17.41
N VAL A 37 -0.46 -2.77 16.22
CA VAL A 37 0.27 -2.88 14.97
C VAL A 37 0.48 -1.48 14.36
N SER A 38 -0.34 -0.48 14.76
CA SER A 38 -0.31 0.94 14.34
C SER A 38 1.05 1.61 14.41
N LYS A 39 1.91 1.18 15.33
CA LYS A 39 3.22 1.79 15.57
C LYS A 39 4.31 1.28 14.60
N LEU A 40 4.02 0.25 13.80
CA LEU A 40 5.01 -0.35 12.91
C LEU A 40 5.15 0.47 11.60
N PRO A 41 6.38 0.74 11.15
CA PRO A 41 6.67 1.70 10.07
C PRO A 41 6.20 1.30 8.66
N LEU A 42 5.56 0.14 8.48
CA LEU A 42 4.98 -0.29 7.19
C LEU A 42 3.46 -0.53 7.25
N MET A 43 2.86 -0.45 8.43
CA MET A 43 1.43 -0.73 8.61
C MET A 43 0.60 0.55 8.74
N SER A 44 1.26 1.71 8.84
CA SER A 44 0.63 3.02 8.70
C SER A 44 0.41 3.37 7.22
N GLY A 45 -0.84 3.65 6.80
CA GLY A 45 -1.14 4.19 5.47
C GLY A 45 -1.68 3.19 4.44
N GLY A 46 -2.21 2.04 4.88
CA GLY A 46 -2.92 1.10 4.03
C GLY A 46 -2.02 0.24 3.12
N PRO A 47 -2.61 -0.64 2.29
CA PRO A 47 -1.87 -1.64 1.50
C PRO A 47 -1.08 -1.03 0.34
N TRP A 48 -1.28 0.25 0.03
CA TRP A 48 -0.74 0.88 -1.17
C TRP A 48 0.77 1.11 -1.09
N LEU A 49 1.29 1.50 0.08
CA LEU A 49 2.74 1.64 0.31
C LEU A 49 3.46 0.30 0.07
N LEU A 50 2.90 -0.78 0.62
CA LEU A 50 3.44 -2.13 0.43
C LEU A 50 3.36 -2.56 -1.05
N ALA A 51 2.23 -2.30 -1.71
CA ALA A 51 2.05 -2.62 -3.13
C ALA A 51 3.08 -1.92 -4.02
N ILE A 52 3.38 -0.64 -3.75
CA ILE A 52 4.40 0.12 -4.47
C ILE A 52 5.79 -0.49 -4.25
N ILE A 53 6.15 -0.82 -3.00
CA ILE A 53 7.46 -1.42 -2.68
C ILE A 53 7.62 -2.76 -3.41
N ILE A 54 6.58 -3.60 -3.40
CA ILE A 54 6.59 -4.90 -4.09
C ILE A 54 6.69 -4.71 -5.60
N ALA A 55 5.90 -3.82 -6.19
CA ALA A 55 5.95 -3.54 -7.62
C ALA A 55 7.32 -3.00 -8.05
N PHE A 56 7.90 -2.10 -7.25
CA PHE A 56 9.24 -1.59 -7.45
C PHE A 56 10.29 -2.70 -7.36
N TYR A 57 10.20 -3.58 -6.36
CA TYR A 57 11.07 -4.74 -6.22
C TYR A 57 11.01 -5.66 -7.45
N PHE A 58 9.81 -6.01 -7.92
CA PHE A 58 9.66 -6.84 -9.11
C PHE A 58 10.22 -6.18 -10.37
N TYR A 59 9.97 -4.89 -10.55
CA TYR A 59 10.51 -4.12 -11.67
C TYR A 59 12.04 -4.09 -11.63
N PHE A 60 12.60 -3.79 -10.46
CA PHE A 60 14.04 -3.77 -10.23
C PHE A 60 14.67 -5.14 -10.50
N SER A 61 14.10 -6.21 -9.92
CA SER A 61 14.63 -7.57 -10.04
C SER A 61 14.58 -8.10 -11.47
N THR A 62 13.49 -7.84 -12.20
CA THR A 62 13.27 -8.46 -13.52
C THR A 62 13.96 -7.69 -14.64
N ASN A 63 13.92 -6.36 -14.61
CA ASN A 63 14.38 -5.54 -15.73
C ASN A 63 15.70 -4.85 -15.42
N LEU A 64 15.79 -4.21 -14.25
CA LEU A 64 16.95 -3.37 -13.92
C LEU A 64 18.18 -4.23 -13.58
N GLY A 65 17.99 -5.28 -12.79
CA GLY A 65 19.04 -6.21 -12.37
C GLY A 65 19.79 -6.84 -13.55
N PRO A 66 19.12 -7.56 -14.47
CA PRO A 66 19.78 -8.18 -15.61
C PRO A 66 20.43 -7.17 -16.54
N THR A 67 19.80 -6.01 -16.76
CA THR A 67 20.36 -4.96 -17.62
C THR A 67 21.67 -4.40 -17.07
N LEU A 68 21.77 -4.21 -15.75
CA LEU A 68 22.98 -3.74 -15.09
C LEU A 68 24.09 -4.82 -15.00
N MET A 69 23.72 -6.10 -14.96
CA MET A 69 24.67 -7.22 -14.92
C MET A 69 25.19 -7.66 -16.30
N LYS A 70 24.53 -7.28 -17.40
CA LYS A 70 24.97 -7.66 -18.78
C LYS A 70 26.39 -7.20 -19.11
N SER A 71 26.84 -6.07 -18.57
CA SER A 71 28.14 -5.47 -18.88
C SER A 71 29.17 -5.55 -17.75
N ARG A 72 28.86 -6.26 -16.64
CA ARG A 72 29.75 -6.38 -15.48
C ARG A 72 29.93 -7.83 -15.06
N LYS A 73 31.12 -8.14 -14.53
CA LYS A 73 31.41 -9.43 -13.88
C LYS A 73 30.49 -9.61 -12.66
N ALA A 74 30.09 -10.86 -12.39
CA ALA A 74 29.29 -11.19 -11.22
C ALA A 74 29.95 -10.71 -9.92
N TYR A 75 29.14 -10.19 -9.01
CA TYR A 75 29.60 -9.71 -7.71
C TYR A 75 30.09 -10.87 -6.84
N ASP A 76 31.15 -10.66 -6.06
CA ASP A 76 31.60 -11.62 -5.05
C ASP A 76 30.87 -11.33 -3.73
N LEU A 77 29.77 -12.05 -3.48
CA LEU A 77 28.95 -11.89 -2.27
C LEU A 77 29.44 -12.74 -1.09
N ARG A 78 30.57 -13.45 -1.19
CA ARG A 78 31.03 -14.40 -0.16
C ARG A 78 31.17 -13.76 1.22
N SER A 79 31.67 -12.53 1.29
CA SER A 79 31.83 -11.83 2.56
C SER A 79 30.51 -11.32 3.13
N VAL A 80 29.58 -10.89 2.27
CA VAL A 80 28.27 -10.35 2.68
C VAL A 80 27.38 -11.46 3.22
N ILE A 81 27.39 -12.62 2.54
CA ILE A 81 26.61 -13.79 2.96
C ILE A 81 27.10 -14.30 4.33
N ARG A 82 28.41 -14.32 4.56
CA ARG A 82 28.97 -14.76 5.86
C ARG A 82 28.50 -13.88 7.03
N VAL A 83 28.47 -12.55 6.84
CA VAL A 83 28.01 -11.61 7.89
C VAL A 83 26.50 -11.71 8.14
N TYR A 84 25.74 -12.17 7.15
CA TYR A 84 24.31 -12.38 7.33
C TYR A 84 23.99 -13.66 8.11
N ASP A 85 24.78 -14.73 7.91
CA ASP A 85 24.58 -16.04 8.54
C ASP A 85 25.20 -16.17 9.95
N ASP A 86 26.21 -15.37 10.31
CA ASP A 86 26.82 -15.31 11.66
C ASP A 86 25.92 -14.57 12.67
#